data_AF-A0A5B2VST0-F1
#
_entry.id   AF-A0A5B2VST0-F1
#
_cell.length_a   1.000
_cell.length_b   1.000
_cell.length_c   1.000
_cell.angle_alpha   90.00
_cell.angle_beta   90.00
_cell.angle_gamma   90.00
#
_symmetry.space_group_name_H-M   'P 1'
#
loop_
_entity.id
_entity.type
_entity.pdbx_description
1 polymer ?
#
loop_
_entity_poly.entity_id
_entity_poly.type
_entity_poly.pdbx_seq_one_letter_code
_entity_poly.pdbx_strand_id
1 'polypeptide(L)'
;MKVKTVTYARLVNTGNYEHERFELTVELEEGDTPNEAINRARLFIDSKRSKGKIEEWQYQNALKVTNDPLNHTGQQVNDAHELIKKWEAQNTDELPF
;
A
#
# COMPACT_ATOMS: atom_id res chain seq x y z
N MET A 1 24.25 24.45 -5.89
CA MET A 1 24.43 23.04 -5.48
C MET A 1 23.57 22.19 -6.42
N LYS A 2 24.12 21.19 -7.12
CA LYS A 2 23.31 20.27 -7.95
C LYS A 2 23.13 18.96 -7.18
N VAL A 3 21.90 18.67 -6.78
CA VAL A 3 21.52 17.41 -6.12
C VAL A 3 21.01 16.48 -7.22
N LYS A 4 21.55 15.27 -7.31
CA LYS A 4 21.13 14.27 -8.33
C LYS A 4 20.08 13.31 -7.81
N THR A 5 20.19 12.94 -6.54
CA THR A 5 19.33 11.96 -5.90
C THR A 5 18.96 12.44 -4.51
N VAL A 6 17.75 12.09 -4.09
CA VAL A 6 17.27 12.32 -2.73
C VAL A 6 16.73 11.02 -2.18
N THR A 7 17.20 10.66 -0.99
CA THR A 7 16.70 9.49 -0.25
C THR A 7 15.80 9.98 0.87
N TYR A 8 14.56 9.48 0.89
CA TYR A 8 13.62 9.71 1.97
C TYR A 8 13.37 8.39 2.69
N ALA A 9 13.69 8.35 3.97
CA ALA A 9 13.47 7.20 4.83
C ALA A 9 12.48 7.56 5.94
N ARG A 10 11.51 6.69 6.20
CA ARG A 10 10.54 6.84 7.28
C ARG A 10 10.36 5.52 8.01
N LEU A 11 10.50 5.58 9.33
CA LEU A 11 10.15 4.50 10.23
C LEU A 11 8.69 4.66 10.66
N VAL A 12 7.91 3.59 10.53
CA VAL A 12 6.51 3.54 10.91
C VAL A 12 6.32 2.46 11.97
N ASN A 13 5.66 2.82 13.07
CA ASN A 13 5.23 1.85 14.08
C ASN A 13 3.92 1.20 13.62
N THR A 14 3.92 -0.12 13.46
CA THR A 14 2.77 -0.91 13.01
C THR A 14 1.95 -1.46 14.18
N GLY A 15 2.38 -1.23 15.43
CA GLY A 15 1.83 -1.86 16.62
C GLY A 15 2.58 -3.14 16.99
N ASN A 16 2.23 -3.77 18.12
CA ASN A 16 2.84 -5.04 18.55
C ASN A 16 4.38 -5.08 18.62
N TYR A 17 5.04 -3.96 18.93
CA TYR A 17 6.51 -3.85 18.94
C TYR A 17 7.16 -4.09 17.56
N GLU A 18 6.37 -4.02 16.48
CA GLU A 18 6.86 -4.12 15.12
C GLU A 18 7.06 -2.73 14.49
N HIS A 19 8.08 -2.66 13.64
CA HIS A 19 8.43 -1.45 12.91
C HIS A 19 8.66 -1.78 11.45
N GLU A 20 8.10 -0.97 10.57
CA GLU A 20 8.33 -1.04 9.13
C GLU A 20 9.13 0.19 8.70
N ARG A 21 10.23 -0.01 8.00
CA ARG A 21 11.08 1.07 7.47
C ARG A 21 10.88 1.15 5.97
N PHE A 22 10.36 2.28 5.52
CA PHE A 22 10.21 2.59 4.10
C PHE A 22 11.37 3.49 3.67
N GLU A 23 12.05 3.11 2.59
CA GLU A 23 13.09 3.92 1.96
C GLU A 23 12.78 4.07 0.49
N LEU A 24 12.73 5.32 0.02
CA LEU A 24 12.64 5.64 -1.40
C LEU A 24 13.87 6.45 -1.79
N THR A 25 14.49 6.06 -2.90
CA THR A 25 15.48 6.88 -3.58
C THR A 25 14.83 7.44 -4.84
N VAL A 26 14.76 8.76 -4.93
CA VAL A 26 14.19 9.48 -6.06
C VAL A 26 15.32 10.15 -6.82
N GLU A 27 15.42 9.89 -8.12
CA GLU A 27 16.29 10.63 -9.03
C GLU A 27 15.60 11.95 -9.40
N LEU A 28 16.35 13.05 -9.33
CA LEU A 28 15.86 14.39 -9.65
C LEU A 28 16.04 14.67 -11.14
N GLU A 29 14.97 15.08 -11.82
CA GLU A 29 15.04 15.56 -13.20
C GLU A 29 15.50 17.03 -13.28
N GLU A 30 15.83 17.49 -14.48
CA GLU A 30 16.30 18.86 -14.70
C GLU A 30 15.15 19.86 -14.46
N GLY A 31 15.23 20.61 -13.36
CA GLY A 31 14.21 21.57 -12.94
C GLY A 31 13.47 21.16 -11.66
N ASP A 32 13.58 19.90 -11.22
CA ASP A 32 12.99 19.46 -9.96
C ASP A 32 13.73 20.05 -8.75
N THR A 33 12.95 20.51 -7.76
CA THR A 33 13.53 20.88 -6.47
C THR A 33 13.64 19.67 -5.54
N PRO A 34 14.68 19.59 -4.68
CA PRO A 34 14.77 18.52 -3.68
C PRO A 34 13.55 18.43 -2.77
N ASN A 35 12.89 19.55 -2.46
CA ASN A 35 11.68 19.57 -1.66
C ASN A 35 10.49 18.89 -2.35
N GLU A 36 10.32 19.08 -3.67
CA GLU A 36 9.27 18.42 -4.45
C GLU A 36 9.48 16.90 -4.50
N ALA A 37 10.73 16.45 -4.70
CA ALA A 37 11.06 15.02 -4.65
C ALA A 37 10.75 14.39 -3.28
N ILE A 38 11.11 15.08 -2.18
CA ILE A 38 10.80 14.61 -0.82
C ILE A 38 9.29 14.55 -0.59
N ASN A 39 8.54 15.57 -1.04
CA ASN A 39 7.09 15.59 -0.89
C ASN A 39 6.41 14.46 -1.69
N ARG A 40 6.87 14.19 -2.91
CA ARG A 40 6.41 13.03 -3.70
C ARG A 40 6.68 11.71 -2.99
N ALA A 41 7.92 11.51 -2.51
CA ALA A 41 8.28 10.30 -1.77
C ALA A 41 7.46 10.12 -0.48
N ARG A 42 7.20 11.22 0.24
CA ARG A 42 6.35 11.22 1.43
C ARG A 42 4.91 10.83 1.11
N LEU A 43 4.30 11.47 0.11
CA LEU A 43 2.93 11.16 -0.33
C LEU A 43 2.80 9.70 -0.77
N PHE A 44 3.81 9.17 -1.46
CA PHE A 44 3.85 7.78 -1.86
C PHE A 44 3.84 6.84 -0.65
N ILE A 45 4.75 7.04 0.30
CA ILE A 45 4.80 6.22 1.54
C ILE A 45 3.51 6.36 2.34
N ASP A 46 2.97 7.57 2.49
CA ASP A 46 1.70 7.80 3.18
C ASP A 46 0.52 7.12 2.46
N SER A 47 0.51 7.08 1.13
CA SER A 47 -0.53 6.37 0.35
C SER A 47 -0.47 4.86 0.56
N LYS A 48 0.72 4.27 0.61
CA LYS A 48 0.92 2.83 0.87
C LYS A 48 0.58 2.49 2.32
N ARG A 49 0.86 3.39 3.27
CA ARG A 49 0.45 3.26 4.68
C ARG A 49 -1.07 3.38 4.89
N SER A 50 -1.73 4.31 4.21
CA SER A 50 -3.16 4.60 4.39
C SER A 50 -4.05 3.51 3.81
N LYS A 51 -3.57 2.79 2.79
CA LYS A 51 -4.10 1.49 2.39
C LYS A 51 -3.75 0.50 3.49
N GLY A 52 -4.51 0.50 4.60
CA GLY A 52 -4.33 -0.45 5.69
C GLY A 52 -4.13 -1.85 5.12
N LYS A 53 -3.02 -2.49 5.49
CA LYS A 53 -2.63 -3.78 4.94
C LYS A 53 -3.76 -4.75 5.23
N ILE A 54 -4.42 -5.24 4.18
CA ILE A 54 -5.41 -6.29 4.36
C ILE A 54 -4.60 -7.52 4.77
N GLU A 55 -4.84 -7.97 5.99
CA GLU A 55 -4.08 -9.08 6.55
C GLU A 55 -4.47 -10.39 5.84
N GLU A 56 -3.53 -11.33 5.76
CA GLU A 56 -3.72 -12.62 5.09
C GLU A 56 -4.97 -13.36 5.62
N TRP A 57 -5.24 -13.31 6.92
CA TRP A 57 -6.43 -13.95 7.49
C TRP A 57 -7.74 -13.35 6.98
N GLN A 58 -7.76 -12.04 6.67
CA GLN A 58 -8.94 -11.36 6.11
C GLN A 58 -9.18 -11.83 4.68
N TYR A 59 -8.11 -11.98 3.90
CA TYR A 59 -8.16 -12.53 2.55
C TYR A 59 -8.64 -13.99 2.55
N GLN A 60 -8.06 -14.84 3.39
CA GLN A 60 -8.46 -16.24 3.53
C GLN A 60 -9.92 -16.39 3.97
N ASN A 61 -10.39 -15.49 4.85
CA ASN A 61 -11.80 -15.49 5.25
C ASN A 61 -12.73 -15.06 4.11
N ALA A 62 -12.34 -14.04 3.33
CA ALA A 62 -13.09 -13.63 2.14
C ALA A 62 -13.18 -14.75 1.10
N LEU A 63 -12.09 -15.50 0.87
CA LEU A 63 -12.09 -16.68 0.00
C LEU A 63 -13.07 -17.76 0.46
N LYS A 64 -13.18 -18.00 1.77
CA LYS A 64 -14.17 -18.96 2.31
C LYS A 64 -15.59 -18.51 2.00
N VAL A 65 -15.88 -17.22 2.19
CA VAL A 65 -17.20 -16.64 1.92
C VAL A 65 -17.56 -16.72 0.44
N THR A 66 -16.61 -16.47 -0.48
CA THR A 66 -16.84 -16.59 -1.92
C THR A 66 -16.97 -18.03 -2.40
N ASN A 67 -16.29 -18.98 -1.75
CA ASN A 67 -16.37 -20.40 -2.10
C ASN A 67 -17.61 -21.10 -1.51
N ASP A 68 -18.29 -20.50 -0.54
CA ASP A 68 -19.54 -21.00 0.04
C ASP A 68 -20.68 -19.95 0.01
N PRO A 69 -21.08 -19.49 -1.19
CA PRO A 69 -22.04 -18.39 -1.33
C PRO A 69 -23.47 -18.77 -0.89
N LEU A 70 -23.76 -20.07 -0.70
CA LEU A 70 -25.08 -20.54 -0.29
C LEU A 70 -25.34 -20.36 1.22
N ASN A 71 -24.28 -20.30 2.02
CA ASN A 71 -24.35 -20.11 3.47
C ASN A 71 -24.14 -18.63 3.90
N HIS A 72 -23.96 -17.73 2.94
CA HIS A 72 -23.71 -16.31 3.17
C HIS A 72 -24.73 -15.42 2.46
N THR A 73 -24.91 -14.19 2.96
CA THR A 73 -25.80 -13.25 2.28
C THR A 73 -25.15 -12.70 1.01
N GLY A 74 -25.95 -12.34 0.01
CA GLY A 74 -25.42 -11.76 -1.23
C GLY A 74 -24.56 -10.50 -1.00
N GLN A 75 -24.88 -9.72 0.03
CA GLN A 75 -24.05 -8.58 0.43
C GLN A 75 -22.67 -9.02 0.96
N GLN A 76 -22.61 -10.05 1.81
CA GLN A 76 -21.35 -10.59 2.32
C GLN A 76 -20.46 -11.16 1.21
N VAL A 77 -21.06 -11.80 0.20
CA VAL A 77 -20.34 -12.32 -0.96
C VAL A 77 -19.78 -11.18 -1.81
N ASN A 78 -20.54 -10.10 -2.01
CA ASN A 78 -20.05 -8.92 -2.73
C ASN A 78 -18.91 -8.22 -1.98
N ASP A 79 -19.06 -8.02 -0.67
CA ASP A 79 -18.05 -7.40 0.16
C ASP A 79 -16.75 -8.24 0.17
N ALA A 80 -16.87 -9.58 0.20
CA ALA A 80 -15.74 -10.50 0.11
C ALA A 80 -15.01 -10.41 -1.24
N HIS A 81 -15.73 -10.32 -2.36
CA HIS A 81 -15.13 -10.09 -3.67
C HIS A 81 -14.39 -8.74 -3.75
N GLU A 82 -14.97 -7.68 -3.19
CA GLU A 82 -14.28 -6.39 -3.11
C GLU A 82 -13.00 -6.45 -2.28
N LEU A 83 -13.03 -7.18 -1.17
CA LEU A 83 -11.87 -7.34 -0.29
C LEU A 83 -10.75 -8.12 -0.99
N ILE A 84 -11.08 -9.20 -1.68
CA ILE A 84 -10.15 -9.97 -2.52
C ILE A 84 -9.51 -9.05 -3.56
N LYS A 85 -10.31 -8.29 -4.30
CA LYS A 85 -9.82 -7.35 -5.32
C LYS A 85 -8.90 -6.27 -4.72
N LYS A 86 -9.24 -5.75 -3.54
CA LYS A 86 -8.41 -4.76 -2.82
C LYS A 86 -7.10 -5.38 -2.34
N TRP A 87 -7.11 -6.63 -1.87
CA TRP A 87 -5.91 -7.35 -1.44
C TRP A 87 -4.98 -7.66 -2.63
N GLU A 88 -5.55 -8.11 -3.75
CA GLU A 88 -4.79 -8.32 -5.00
C GLU A 88 -4.18 -7.00 -5.48
N ALA A 89 -4.94 -5.90 -5.48
CA ALA A 89 -4.43 -4.57 -5.84
C ALA A 89 -3.41 -3.99 -4.83
N GLN A 90 -3.35 -4.49 -3.60
CA GLN A 90 -2.30 -4.14 -2.63
C GLN A 90 -1.00 -4.90 -2.89
N ASN A 91 -1.09 -6.18 -3.29
CA ASN A 91 0.06 -7.06 -3.49
C ASN A 91 0.61 -7.02 -4.92
N THR A 92 -0.19 -6.58 -5.89
CA THR A 92 0.28 -6.24 -7.23
C THR A 92 0.90 -4.85 -7.17
N ASP A 93 2.23 -4.79 -7.19
CA ASP A 93 3.05 -3.56 -7.21
C ASP A 93 3.00 -2.85 -8.57
N GLU A 94 1.83 -2.82 -9.22
CA GLU A 94 1.61 -2.04 -10.44
C GLU A 94 1.65 -0.55 -10.09
N LEU A 95 2.84 0.02 -10.25
CA LEU A 95 3.10 1.45 -10.29
C LEU A 95 2.14 2.10 -11.31
N PRO A 96 1.34 3.11 -10.92
CA PRO A 96 0.77 4.00 -11.90
C PRO A 96 1.92 4.80 -12.48
N PHE A 97 2.29 4.46 -13.72
CA PHE A 97 3.20 5.23 -14.57
C PHE A 97 2.65 6.63 -14.83
#